data_AF-A0A7C6GF69-F1
#
_entry.id   AF-A0A7C6GF69-F1
#
_cell.length_a   1.000
_cell.length_b   1.000
_cell.length_c   1.000
_cell.angle_alpha   90.00
_cell.angle_beta   90.00
_cell.angle_gamma   90.00
#
_symmetry.space_group_name_H-M   'P 1'
#
loop_
_entity.id
_entity.type
_entity.pdbx_description
1 polymer ?
#
loop_
_entity_poly.entity_id
_entity_poly.type
_entity_poly.pdbx_seq_one_letter_code
_entity_poly.pdbx_strand_id
1 'polypeptide(L)'
;MIITDNRIAFISDTHFGSKNEDLYAVNKTLEIIDKNNIKTIFHLGDLVDGILSYSTEGLKVIGAKEQADHFIYNYPKVSGIKTHCIKGNHDNSHMYNNNFDILKYIASKRKDIIYFQKAPSPIFINNVRIIMAHYFSNNILYNAKGIDIAIQGIIINLVILNYLILFS
;
A
#
# COMPACT_ATOMS: atom_id res chain seq x y z
N MET A 1 -0.14 16.63 0.83
CA MET A 1 -0.28 16.41 2.28
C MET A 1 1.04 16.73 2.95
N ILE A 2 1.06 17.44 4.07
CA ILE A 2 2.27 17.68 4.88
C ILE A 2 2.22 16.72 6.07
N ILE A 3 3.31 15.99 6.30
CA ILE A 3 3.52 15.12 7.45
C ILE A 3 4.65 15.69 8.28
N THR A 4 4.41 15.77 9.59
CA THR A 4 5.37 16.22 10.59
C THR A 4 5.89 15.08 11.46
N ASP A 5 5.50 13.83 11.18
CA ASP A 5 5.97 12.66 11.90
C ASP A 5 7.46 12.44 11.64
N ASN A 6 8.21 12.18 12.72
CA ASN A 6 9.64 11.90 12.63
C ASN A 6 9.97 10.50 12.10
N ARG A 7 8.97 9.61 12.07
CA ARG A 7 9.10 8.25 11.53
C ARG A 7 7.82 7.86 10.82
N ILE A 8 7.98 7.29 9.63
CA ILE A 8 6.90 6.79 8.79
C ILE A 8 7.26 5.41 8.25
N ALA A 9 6.26 4.63 7.85
CA ALA A 9 6.46 3.35 7.22
C ALA A 9 5.94 3.35 5.78
N PHE A 10 6.59 2.59 4.91
CA PHE A 10 6.12 2.30 3.56
C PHE A 10 5.90 0.79 3.44
N ILE A 11 4.77 0.40 2.84
CA ILE A 11 4.42 -0.98 2.49
C ILE A 11 3.83 -0.99 1.08
N SER A 12 3.82 -2.13 0.41
CA SER A 12 3.18 -2.32 -0.89
C SER A 12 2.91 -3.80 -1.13
N ASP A 13 2.17 -4.11 -2.19
CA ASP A 13 2.08 -5.47 -2.74
C ASP A 13 1.67 -6.51 -1.69
N THR A 14 0.63 -6.21 -0.92
CA THR A 14 0.11 -7.16 0.08
C THR A 14 -0.77 -8.23 -0.54
N HIS A 15 -1.31 -7.98 -1.74
CA HIS A 15 -2.04 -8.96 -2.56
C HIS A 15 -3.12 -9.76 -1.80
N PHE A 16 -3.93 -9.09 -0.99
CA PHE A 16 -5.04 -9.73 -0.29
C PHE A 16 -6.00 -10.40 -1.29
N GLY A 17 -6.36 -11.64 -1.01
CA GLY A 17 -7.15 -12.50 -1.89
C GLY A 17 -6.32 -13.49 -2.72
N SER A 18 -4.99 -13.33 -2.76
CA SER A 18 -4.09 -14.30 -3.38
C SER A 18 -3.97 -15.58 -2.54
N LYS A 19 -3.74 -16.73 -3.20
CA LYS A 19 -3.31 -17.96 -2.52
C LYS A 19 -1.96 -17.81 -1.82
N ASN A 20 -1.13 -16.89 -2.31
CA ASN A 20 0.21 -16.62 -1.80
C ASN A 20 0.24 -15.44 -0.82
N GLU A 21 -0.91 -14.90 -0.41
CA GLU A 21 -0.90 -13.81 0.59
C GLU A 21 -0.28 -14.30 1.90
N ASP A 22 0.53 -13.46 2.53
CA ASP A 22 1.16 -13.75 3.81
C ASP A 22 0.59 -12.82 4.90
N LEU A 23 -0.55 -13.23 5.46
CA LEU A 23 -1.18 -12.50 6.56
C LEU A 23 -0.30 -12.46 7.82
N TYR A 24 0.55 -13.46 8.03
CA TYR A 24 1.45 -13.48 9.18
C TYR A 24 2.52 -12.39 9.03
N ALA A 25 3.14 -12.27 7.85
CA ALA A 25 4.08 -11.20 7.55
C ALA A 25 3.43 -9.82 7.71
N VAL A 26 2.21 -9.61 7.18
CA VAL A 26 1.48 -8.35 7.36
C VAL A 26 1.27 -8.02 8.83
N ASN A 27 0.81 -8.99 9.63
CA ASN A 27 0.64 -8.80 11.08
C ASN A 27 1.97 -8.44 11.76
N LYS A 28 3.05 -9.17 11.46
CA LYS A 28 4.38 -8.88 12.02
C LYS A 28 4.91 -7.51 11.62
N THR A 29 4.70 -7.08 10.38
CA THR A 29 5.04 -5.73 9.95
C THR A 29 4.30 -4.68 10.78
N LEU A 30 2.99 -4.84 11.00
CA LEU A 30 2.22 -3.89 11.81
C LEU A 30 2.61 -3.90 13.29
N GLU A 31 2.94 -5.07 13.86
CA GLU A 31 3.49 -5.17 15.23
C GLU A 31 4.82 -4.39 15.36
N ILE A 32 5.72 -4.52 14.37
CA ILE A 32 7.00 -3.79 14.36
C ILE A 32 6.77 -2.28 14.24
N ILE A 33 5.84 -1.86 13.36
CA ILE A 33 5.49 -0.44 13.18
C ILE A 33 4.96 0.15 14.49
N ASP A 34 4.05 -0.53 15.17
CA ASP A 34 3.48 -0.05 16.43
C ASP A 34 4.51 -0.02 17.56
N LYS A 35 5.34 -1.07 17.67
CA LYS A 35 6.44 -1.14 18.65
C LYS A 35 7.45 -0.01 18.49
N ASN A 36 7.63 0.50 17.27
CA ASN A 36 8.50 1.64 16.97
C ASN A 36 7.79 3.00 17.06
N ASN A 37 6.54 3.02 17.52
CA ASN A 37 5.69 4.19 17.68
C ASN A 37 5.48 4.97 16.37
N ILE A 38 5.43 4.25 15.24
CA ILE A 38 5.13 4.83 13.92
C ILE A 38 3.62 4.90 13.77
N LYS A 39 3.08 6.08 13.43
CA LYS A 39 1.63 6.32 13.33
C LYS A 39 1.13 6.53 11.91
N THR A 40 2.03 6.70 10.95
CA THR A 40 1.71 6.93 9.54
C THR A 40 2.35 5.86 8.68
N ILE A 41 1.51 5.13 7.95
CA ILE A 41 1.90 4.12 6.96
C ILE A 41 1.50 4.64 5.58
N PHE A 42 2.35 4.44 4.60
CA PHE A 42 2.03 4.60 3.18
C PHE A 42 1.99 3.26 2.47
N HIS A 43 0.82 2.90 1.95
CA HIS A 43 0.64 1.70 1.13
C HIS A 43 0.69 2.08 -0.35
N LEU A 44 1.73 1.65 -1.06
CA LEU A 44 2.07 2.16 -2.40
C LEU A 44 1.31 1.49 -3.55
N GLY A 45 0.27 0.70 -3.28
CA GLY A 45 -0.49 -0.03 -4.29
C GLY A 45 -0.55 -1.54 -4.02
N ASP A 46 -1.41 -2.20 -4.79
CA ASP A 46 -1.68 -3.65 -4.79
C ASP A 46 -2.04 -4.16 -3.39
N LEU A 47 -3.06 -3.52 -2.81
CA LEU A 47 -3.64 -3.93 -1.53
C LEU A 47 -4.29 -5.31 -1.69
N VAL A 48 -5.05 -5.48 -2.78
CA VAL A 48 -5.67 -6.76 -3.15
C VAL A 48 -5.01 -7.35 -4.39
N ASP A 49 -5.20 -8.65 -4.61
CA ASP A 49 -4.62 -9.35 -5.76
C ASP A 49 -5.36 -9.08 -7.08
N GLY A 50 -6.56 -8.51 -7.03
CA GLY A 50 -7.30 -8.16 -8.23
C GLY A 50 -7.70 -9.38 -9.07
N ILE A 51 -8.12 -9.13 -10.30
CA ILE A 51 -8.32 -10.13 -11.36
C ILE A 51 -7.72 -9.59 -12.66
N LEU A 52 -6.40 -9.78 -12.85
CA LEU A 52 -5.68 -9.32 -14.03
C LEU A 52 -5.69 -10.31 -15.20
N SER A 53 -6.03 -11.57 -14.94
CA SER A 53 -6.07 -12.62 -15.96
C SER A 53 -7.46 -13.26 -16.03
N TYR A 54 -7.75 -13.94 -17.14
CA TYR A 54 -8.98 -14.75 -17.25
C TYR A 54 -9.01 -15.93 -16.28
N SER A 55 -7.84 -16.37 -15.79
CA SER A 55 -7.74 -17.42 -14.78
C SER A 55 -7.80 -16.83 -13.37
N THR A 56 -8.58 -17.47 -12.50
CA THR A 56 -8.67 -17.18 -11.07
C THR A 56 -7.96 -18.23 -10.22
N GLU A 57 -7.17 -19.13 -10.83
CA GLU A 57 -6.53 -20.24 -10.11
C GLU A 57 -5.54 -19.77 -9.04
N GLY A 58 -4.92 -18.60 -9.21
CA GLY A 58 -4.04 -17.98 -8.21
C GLY A 58 -4.77 -17.34 -7.03
N LEU A 59 -6.10 -17.19 -7.11
CA LEU A 59 -6.90 -16.50 -6.11
C LEU A 59 -7.55 -17.50 -5.16
N LYS A 60 -7.61 -17.13 -3.89
CA LYS A 60 -8.47 -17.81 -2.89
C LYS A 60 -9.71 -17.00 -2.54
N VAL A 61 -9.73 -15.70 -2.85
CA VAL A 61 -10.90 -14.84 -2.78
C VAL A 61 -11.17 -14.24 -4.16
N ILE A 62 -12.34 -14.54 -4.71
CA ILE A 62 -12.73 -14.14 -6.06
C ILE A 62 -13.85 -13.10 -5.96
N GLY A 63 -13.71 -12.01 -6.69
CA GLY A 63 -14.69 -10.93 -6.75
C GLY A 63 -14.19 -9.65 -6.09
N ALA A 64 -14.63 -8.50 -6.63
CA ALA A 64 -14.13 -7.20 -6.21
C ALA A 64 -14.52 -6.87 -4.76
N LYS A 65 -15.78 -7.11 -4.40
CA LYS A 65 -16.28 -6.82 -3.06
C LYS A 65 -15.73 -7.82 -2.04
N GLU A 66 -15.63 -9.08 -2.43
CA GLU A 66 -15.12 -10.18 -1.62
C GLU A 66 -13.66 -9.95 -1.24
N GLN A 67 -12.81 -9.57 -2.19
CA GLN A 67 -11.42 -9.21 -1.89
C GLN A 67 -11.32 -7.96 -1.01
N ALA A 68 -12.20 -6.97 -1.22
CA ALA A 68 -12.26 -5.78 -0.38
C ALA A 68 -12.64 -6.11 1.07
N ASP A 69 -13.67 -6.93 1.25
CA ASP A 69 -14.15 -7.37 2.55
C ASP A 69 -13.09 -8.25 3.24
N HIS A 70 -12.37 -9.09 2.47
CA HIS A 70 -11.24 -9.87 2.95
C HIS A 70 -10.09 -8.98 3.45
N PHE A 71 -9.72 -7.92 2.71
CA PHE A 71 -8.77 -6.92 3.17
C PHE A 71 -9.27 -6.21 4.45
N ILE A 72 -10.52 -5.73 4.46
CA ILE A 72 -11.11 -5.01 5.61
C ILE A 72 -11.05 -5.86 6.88
N TYR A 73 -11.34 -7.15 6.75
CA TYR A 73 -11.38 -8.10 7.87
C TYR A 73 -9.99 -8.46 8.37
N ASN A 74 -9.03 -8.71 7.47
CA ASN A 74 -7.73 -9.27 7.83
C ASN A 74 -6.60 -8.24 7.96
N TYR A 75 -6.69 -7.05 7.34
CA TYR A 75 -5.68 -6.02 7.49
C TYR A 75 -5.73 -5.43 8.92
N PRO A 76 -4.65 -5.52 9.72
CA PRO A 76 -4.69 -5.20 11.13
C PRO A 76 -5.18 -3.78 11.40
N LYS A 77 -5.98 -3.62 12.45
CA LYS A 77 -6.45 -2.32 12.92
C LYS A 77 -5.74 -1.96 14.21
N VAL A 78 -4.75 -1.08 14.12
CA VAL A 78 -3.96 -0.64 15.26
C VAL A 78 -4.39 0.78 15.67
N SER A 79 -4.69 0.96 16.96
CA SER A 79 -5.18 2.25 17.47
C SER A 79 -4.17 3.36 17.24
N GLY A 80 -4.62 4.46 16.64
CA GLY A 80 -3.78 5.64 16.37
C GLY A 80 -2.88 5.53 15.14
N ILE A 81 -2.84 4.38 14.45
CA ILE A 81 -2.12 4.23 13.18
C ILE A 81 -3.08 4.52 12.02
N LYS A 82 -2.59 5.24 11.00
CA LYS A 82 -3.30 5.50 9.75
C LYS A 82 -2.52 4.96 8.56
N THR A 83 -3.22 4.30 7.65
CA THR A 83 -2.65 3.80 6.40
C THR A 83 -3.15 4.64 5.23
N HIS A 84 -2.22 5.33 4.59
CA HIS A 84 -2.40 6.20 3.45
C HIS A 84 -2.11 5.41 2.17
N CYS A 85 -3.12 5.12 1.36
CA CYS A 85 -2.96 4.22 0.21
C CYS A 85 -3.17 4.91 -1.14
N ILE A 86 -2.42 4.46 -2.15
CA ILE A 86 -2.68 4.67 -3.57
C ILE A 86 -3.05 3.33 -4.22
N LYS A 87 -3.63 3.35 -5.42
CA LYS A 87 -3.93 2.13 -6.19
C LYS A 87 -2.69 1.65 -6.94
N GLY A 88 -2.53 0.34 -7.01
CA GLY A 88 -1.72 -0.34 -8.00
C GLY A 88 -2.54 -0.90 -9.18
N ASN A 89 -1.91 -1.70 -10.03
CA ASN A 89 -2.57 -2.32 -11.19
C ASN A 89 -3.54 -3.42 -10.79
N HIS A 90 -3.25 -4.18 -9.73
CA HIS A 90 -4.15 -5.22 -9.23
C HIS A 90 -5.42 -4.60 -8.66
N ASP A 91 -5.30 -3.52 -7.87
CA ASP A 91 -6.47 -2.79 -7.35
C ASP A 91 -7.36 -2.24 -8.47
N ASN A 92 -6.73 -1.72 -9.54
CA ASN A 92 -7.43 -1.14 -10.69
C ASN A 92 -8.11 -2.18 -11.59
N SER A 93 -7.75 -3.46 -11.51
CA SER A 93 -8.39 -4.52 -12.31
C SER A 93 -9.92 -4.56 -12.12
N HIS A 94 -10.41 -4.29 -10.90
CA HIS A 94 -11.84 -4.25 -10.59
C HIS A 94 -12.56 -3.00 -11.11
N MET A 95 -11.84 -1.89 -11.33
CA MET A 95 -12.40 -0.74 -12.03
C MET A 95 -12.68 -1.08 -13.48
N TYR A 96 -11.74 -1.74 -14.16
CA TYR A 96 -11.90 -2.12 -15.56
C TYR A 96 -12.96 -3.21 -15.76
N ASN A 97 -12.98 -4.20 -14.88
CA ASN A 97 -13.87 -5.36 -15.04
C ASN A 97 -15.30 -5.08 -14.54
N ASN A 98 -15.46 -4.30 -13.46
CA ASN A 98 -16.72 -4.20 -12.73
C ASN A 98 -17.16 -2.76 -12.40
N ASN A 99 -16.43 -1.73 -12.88
CA ASN A 99 -16.63 -0.33 -12.49
C ASN A 99 -16.65 -0.11 -10.96
N PHE A 100 -15.80 -0.85 -10.25
CA PHE A 100 -15.75 -0.87 -8.79
C PHE A 100 -14.43 -0.32 -8.25
N ASP A 101 -14.47 0.86 -7.61
CA ASP A 101 -13.28 1.44 -6.96
C ASP A 101 -13.11 0.81 -5.58
N ILE A 102 -12.25 -0.21 -5.53
CA ILE A 102 -12.07 -1.03 -4.34
C ILE A 102 -11.48 -0.25 -3.17
N LEU A 103 -10.51 0.65 -3.40
CA LEU A 103 -9.94 1.48 -2.33
C LEU A 103 -10.96 2.50 -1.81
N LYS A 104 -11.83 3.05 -2.67
CA LYS A 104 -12.93 3.91 -2.23
C LYS A 104 -13.91 3.14 -1.34
N TYR A 105 -14.24 1.90 -1.71
CA TYR A 105 -15.09 1.05 -0.89
C TYR A 105 -14.42 0.74 0.47
N ILE A 106 -13.15 0.30 0.47
CA ILE A 106 -12.38 0.03 1.70
C ILE A 106 -12.35 1.25 2.62
N ALA A 107 -11.95 2.41 2.11
CA ALA A 107 -11.87 3.66 2.88
C ALA A 107 -13.23 4.11 3.43
N SER A 108 -14.34 3.76 2.76
CA SER A 108 -15.69 4.02 3.28
C SER A 108 -16.05 3.17 4.51
N LYS A 109 -15.38 2.03 4.70
CA LYS A 109 -15.62 1.09 5.80
C LYS A 109 -14.58 1.20 6.92
N ARG A 110 -13.36 1.62 6.59
CA ARG A 110 -12.22 1.73 7.52
C ARG A 110 -11.74 3.17 7.62
N LYS A 111 -12.10 3.86 8.71
CA LYS A 111 -11.70 5.25 8.98
C LYS A 111 -10.19 5.46 9.14
N ASP A 112 -9.46 4.39 9.43
CA ASP A 112 -8.00 4.35 9.55
C ASP A 112 -7.28 4.17 8.19
N ILE A 113 -8.02 3.87 7.12
CA ILE A 113 -7.50 3.77 5.76
C ILE A 113 -7.86 5.05 4.98
N ILE A 114 -6.84 5.75 4.47
CA ILE A 114 -6.97 7.02 3.77
C ILE A 114 -6.54 6.83 2.32
N TYR A 115 -7.51 6.84 1.41
CA TYR A 115 -7.26 6.66 -0.02
C TYR A 115 -6.93 7.98 -0.74
N PHE A 116 -5.75 8.04 -1.35
CA PHE A 116 -5.32 9.08 -2.28
C PHE A 116 -5.78 8.73 -3.69
N GLN A 117 -6.95 9.25 -4.06
CA GLN A 117 -7.59 9.00 -5.37
C GLN A 117 -6.76 9.41 -6.59
N LYS A 118 -5.70 10.22 -6.43
CA LYS A 118 -4.79 10.62 -7.50
C LYS A 118 -3.42 10.00 -7.27
N ALA A 119 -3.03 9.05 -8.11
CA ALA A 119 -1.66 8.54 -8.21
C ALA A 119 -1.07 8.98 -9.56
N PRO A 120 0.20 9.45 -9.62
CA PRO A 120 1.11 9.65 -8.51
C PRO A 120 0.61 10.72 -7.53
N SER A 121 0.92 10.56 -6.24
CA SER A 121 0.53 11.54 -5.22
C SER A 121 1.77 12.13 -4.55
N PRO A 122 2.02 13.44 -4.67
CA PRO A 122 3.07 14.08 -3.90
C PRO A 122 2.66 14.19 -2.42
N ILE A 123 3.57 13.80 -1.55
CA ILE A 123 3.52 14.07 -0.11
C ILE A 123 4.74 14.91 0.27
N PHE A 124 4.61 15.68 1.33
CA PHE A 124 5.72 16.42 1.92
C PHE A 124 5.94 15.85 3.32
N ILE A 125 7.16 15.39 3.59
CA ILE A 125 7.58 15.02 4.92
C ILE A 125 8.54 16.10 5.37
N ASN A 126 8.10 16.92 6.30
CA ASN A 126 8.74 18.19 6.60
C ASN A 126 8.95 18.99 5.30
N ASN A 127 10.20 19.25 4.92
CA ASN A 127 10.56 20.03 3.74
C ASN A 127 10.97 19.15 2.54
N VAL A 128 10.83 17.82 2.65
CA VAL A 128 11.20 16.86 1.61
C VAL A 128 9.94 16.45 0.85
N ARG A 129 9.97 16.61 -0.47
CA ARG A 129 8.91 16.11 -1.37
C ARG A 129 9.18 14.65 -1.70
N ILE A 130 8.18 13.79 -1.53
CA ILE A 130 8.20 12.39 -1.93
C ILE A 130 7.03 12.14 -2.88
N ILE A 131 7.27 11.37 -3.94
CA ILE A 131 6.24 11.00 -4.91
C ILE A 131 5.84 9.55 -4.67
N MET A 132 4.59 9.32 -4.28
CA MET A 132 4.04 7.97 -4.20
C MET A 132 3.56 7.54 -5.58
N ALA A 133 4.10 6.43 -6.09
CA ALA A 133 3.71 5.85 -7.36
C ALA A 133 3.79 4.31 -7.29
N HIS A 134 2.89 3.63 -7.99
CA HIS A 134 2.96 2.20 -8.26
C HIS A 134 3.34 1.98 -9.71
N TYR A 135 4.10 0.94 -10.02
CA TYR A 135 4.47 0.65 -11.40
C TYR A 135 3.31 -0.03 -12.13
N PHE A 136 2.82 0.60 -13.20
CA PHE A 136 1.86 0.01 -14.14
C PHE A 136 2.63 -0.43 -15.38
N SER A 137 2.40 -1.66 -15.86
CA SER A 137 3.13 -2.26 -16.99
C SER A 137 3.09 -1.47 -18.31
N ASN A 138 2.25 -0.44 -18.42
CA ASN A 138 2.20 0.47 -19.56
C ASN A 138 2.43 1.93 -19.12
N ASN A 139 3.70 2.37 -19.20
CA ASN A 139 4.17 3.76 -19.11
C ASN A 139 3.88 4.52 -17.79
N ILE A 140 4.95 4.81 -17.02
CA ILE A 140 5.52 6.14 -16.80
C ILE A 140 6.88 5.91 -16.13
N LEU A 141 7.95 6.04 -16.90
CA LEU A 141 9.26 6.41 -16.33
C LEU A 141 9.09 7.83 -15.78
N TYR A 142 9.07 7.99 -14.47
CA TYR A 142 9.20 9.31 -13.88
C TYR A 142 10.58 9.86 -14.26
N ASN A 143 10.60 10.82 -15.18
CA ASN A 143 11.74 11.73 -15.34
C ASN A 143 11.76 12.67 -14.14
N ALA A 144 12.28 12.14 -13.04
CA ALA A 144 12.62 12.83 -11.81
C ALA A 144 13.65 13.94 -12.07
N LYS A 145 13.25 15.22 -11.96
CA LYS A 145 14.16 16.38 -11.91
C LYS A 145 14.29 16.83 -10.46
N GLY A 146 14.99 16.02 -9.66
CA GLY A 146 15.22 16.20 -8.22
C GLY A 146 15.76 14.91 -7.61
N ILE A 147 16.17 14.95 -6.34
CA ILE A 147 16.39 13.70 -5.57
C ILE A 147 14.99 13.13 -5.31
N ASP A 148 14.52 12.33 -6.26
CA ASP A 148 13.29 11.57 -6.18
C ASP A 148 13.67 10.16 -5.74
N ILE A 149 13.32 9.81 -4.50
CA ILE A 149 13.45 8.44 -4.02
C ILE A 149 12.26 7.65 -4.58
N ALA A 150 12.50 6.88 -5.64
CA ALA A 150 11.58 5.86 -6.10
C ALA A 150 11.90 4.55 -5.37
N ILE A 151 11.03 4.11 -4.47
CA ILE A 151 11.14 2.79 -3.83
C ILE A 151 10.25 1.84 -4.61
N GLN A 152 10.85 1.01 -5.44
CA GLN A 152 10.17 -0.02 -6.22
C GLN A 152 10.65 -1.39 -5.74
N GLY A 153 9.74 -2.17 -5.13
CA GLY A 153 9.78 -3.65 -5.02
C GLY A 153 11.03 -4.35 -4.44
N ILE A 154 12.06 -3.60 -4.00
CA ILE A 154 13.33 -4.11 -3.47
C ILE A 154 13.75 -3.17 -2.33
N ILE A 155 14.23 -3.75 -1.24
CA ILE A 155 14.77 -3.06 -0.07
C ILE A 155 15.85 -2.07 -0.52
N ILE A 156 15.52 -0.78 -0.50
CA ILE A 156 16.52 0.29 -0.58
C ILE A 156 16.78 0.74 0.86
N ASN A 157 18.01 0.51 1.32
CA ASN A 157 18.56 1.15 2.51
C ASN A 157 18.54 2.67 2.32
N LEU A 158 17.51 3.33 2.83
CA LEU A 158 17.52 4.77 3.08
C LEU A 158 17.51 4.99 4.60
N VAL A 159 18.72 4.90 5.14
CA VAL A 159 19.03 5.30 6.51
C VAL A 159 19.11 6.81 6.55
N ILE A 160 18.21 7.47 7.28
CA ILE A 160 18.62 8.63 8.07
C ILE A 160 18.34 8.29 9.54
N LEU A 161 19.44 7.90 10.19
CA LEU A 161 19.69 7.67 11.62
C LEU A 161 19.17 6.36 12.28
N ASN A 162 20.08 5.39 12.24
CA ASN A 162 20.44 4.37 13.24
C ASN A 162 19.37 3.42 13.84
N TYR A 163 19.65 2.13 13.59
CA TYR A 163 19.04 0.89 14.11
C TYR A 163 17.77 0.41 13.39
N LEU A 164 17.94 -0.57 12.48
CA LEU A 164 16.87 -1.47 12.05
C LEU A 164 17.41 -2.92 11.98
N ILE A 165 16.70 -3.85 12.63
CA ILE A 165 16.94 -5.29 12.63
C ILE A 165 15.96 -5.91 11.63
N LEU A 166 16.45 -6.75 10.72
CA LEU A 166 15.68 -7.46 9.70
C LEU A 166 15.64 -8.97 10.04
N PHE A 167 14.51 -9.62 9.79
CA PHE A 167 14.45 -11.08 9.62
C PHE A 167 13.91 -11.40 8.23
N SER A 168 14.60 -12.32 7.57
CA SER A 168 14.29 -12.98 6.29
C SER A 168 13.10 -13.91 6.39
#